data_AF-A0A2P8QVG1-F1
#
_entry.id   AF-A0A2P8QVG1-F1
#
_cell.length_a   1.000
_cell.length_b   1.000
_cell.length_c   1.000
_cell.angle_alpha   90.00
_cell.angle_beta   90.00
_cell.angle_gamma   90.00
#
_symmetry.space_group_name_H-M   'P 1'
#
loop_
_entity.id
_entity.type
_entity.pdbx_description
1 polymer ?
#
loop_
_entity_poly.entity_id
_entity_poly.type
_entity_poly.pdbx_seq_one_letter_code
_entity_poly.pdbx_strand_id
1 'polypeptide(L)'
;MKLTSVLAGFALFGLVAVAEVPLRAIDPQLGQASAQEMQMKGPTDIPIQKKIELITAHKGQLGGGDELRRYFFGDLLPVAVQPGGAGMVVLLYNKANDYTFAYCATYDVVVALRKGRVTKFEPSEVK
;
A
#
# COMPACT_ATOMS: atom_id res chain seq x y z
N MET A 1 -18.19 -19.21 -59.03
CA MET A 1 -18.79 -19.09 -57.67
C MET A 1 -18.47 -20.39 -56.94
N LYS A 2 -17.85 -20.32 -55.75
CA LYS A 2 -17.24 -21.46 -55.02
C LYS A 2 -17.72 -21.48 -53.56
N LEU A 3 -17.67 -22.67 -52.94
CA LEU A 3 -17.87 -23.05 -51.52
C LEU A 3 -19.34 -23.35 -51.19
N THR A 4 -19.88 -24.57 -51.12
CA THR A 4 -19.46 -25.92 -50.66
C THR A 4 -19.19 -26.07 -49.16
N SER A 5 -19.95 -27.03 -48.59
CA SER A 5 -19.68 -27.86 -47.42
C SER A 5 -20.20 -27.43 -46.04
N VAL A 6 -21.48 -27.77 -45.84
CA VAL A 6 -22.10 -28.52 -44.72
C VAL A 6 -21.22 -28.78 -43.48
N LEU A 7 -21.76 -28.30 -42.35
CA LEU A 7 -21.33 -28.51 -40.96
C LEU A 7 -21.15 -29.99 -40.61
N ALA A 8 -19.94 -30.39 -40.21
CA ALA A 8 -19.65 -31.66 -39.58
C ALA A 8 -19.62 -31.47 -38.05
N GLY A 9 -20.42 -32.26 -37.35
CA GLY A 9 -20.40 -32.35 -35.89
C GLY A 9 -19.29 -33.30 -35.41
N PHE A 10 -18.74 -33.02 -34.23
CA PHE A 10 -18.07 -34.01 -33.40
C PHE A 10 -18.43 -33.78 -31.93
N ALA A 11 -18.84 -34.88 -31.29
CA ALA A 11 -19.26 -34.97 -29.91
C ALA A 11 -18.09 -34.75 -28.94
N LEU A 12 -18.37 -34.04 -27.85
CA LEU A 12 -17.44 -33.85 -26.74
C LEU A 12 -17.39 -35.13 -25.89
N PHE A 13 -16.28 -35.87 -25.96
CA PHE A 13 -15.87 -36.84 -24.95
C PHE A 13 -14.53 -36.39 -24.36
N GLY A 14 -14.47 -36.26 -23.04
CA GLY A 14 -13.23 -35.98 -22.30
C GLY A 14 -13.54 -35.93 -20.80
N LEU A 15 -13.63 -37.10 -20.16
CA LEU A 15 -12.63 -37.68 -19.25
C LEU A 15 -12.56 -36.98 -17.88
N VAL A 16 -13.24 -37.59 -16.90
CA VAL A 16 -13.02 -37.35 -15.47
C VAL A 16 -11.64 -37.91 -15.12
N ALA A 17 -10.66 -37.04 -14.95
CA ALA A 17 -9.39 -37.40 -14.33
C ALA A 17 -9.55 -37.33 -12.81
N VAL A 18 -9.78 -38.47 -12.17
CA VAL A 18 -9.52 -38.65 -10.74
C VAL A 18 -8.00 -38.70 -10.58
N ALA A 19 -7.38 -37.56 -10.28
CA ALA A 19 -6.01 -37.54 -9.83
C ALA A 19 -6.01 -37.72 -8.30
N GLU A 20 -5.77 -38.95 -7.85
CA GLU A 20 -5.19 -39.18 -6.53
C GLU A 20 -3.83 -38.47 -6.50
N VAL A 21 -3.77 -37.33 -5.79
CA VAL A 21 -2.49 -36.68 -5.51
C VAL A 21 -1.90 -37.37 -4.28
N PRO A 22 -0.73 -38.03 -4.40
CA PRO A 22 -0.07 -38.65 -3.27
C PRO A 22 0.37 -37.56 -2.30
N LEU A 23 0.17 -37.82 -1.00
CA LEU A 23 0.78 -37.14 0.15
C LEU A 23 2.29 -36.94 -0.10
N ARG A 24 2.63 -35.84 -0.77
CA ARG A 24 3.99 -35.30 -0.84
C ARG A 24 4.03 -34.12 0.10
N ALA A 25 4.64 -34.37 1.25
CA ALA A 25 5.31 -33.43 2.13
C ALA A 25 5.17 -31.96 1.67
N ILE A 26 4.10 -31.33 2.15
CA ILE A 26 3.97 -29.87 2.06
C ILE A 26 5.00 -29.33 3.06
N ASP A 27 6.04 -28.74 2.50
CA ASP A 27 6.99 -27.91 3.20
C ASP A 27 6.20 -26.89 4.06
N PRO A 28 6.33 -26.90 5.40
CA PRO A 28 5.55 -26.02 6.28
C PRO A 28 5.79 -24.53 6.01
N GLN A 29 6.80 -24.16 5.22
CA GLN A 29 7.06 -22.78 4.82
C GLN A 29 6.11 -22.21 3.75
N LEU A 30 5.40 -23.04 2.98
CA LEU A 30 4.50 -22.53 1.94
C LEU A 30 3.06 -22.32 2.43
N GLY A 31 2.69 -22.89 3.58
CA GLY A 31 1.40 -22.66 4.24
C GLY A 31 1.34 -21.41 5.12
N GLN A 32 2.47 -20.70 5.32
CA GLN A 32 2.51 -19.47 6.12
C GLN A 32 2.39 -18.19 5.28
N ALA A 33 2.52 -18.27 3.96
CA ALA A 33 2.46 -17.09 3.08
C ALA A 33 1.03 -16.70 2.67
N SER A 34 0.03 -17.59 2.79
CA SER A 34 -1.35 -17.31 2.36
C SER A 34 -2.37 -17.19 3.51
N ALA A 35 -1.93 -17.29 4.78
CA ALA A 35 -2.80 -17.21 5.96
C ALA A 35 -2.83 -15.81 6.61
N GLN A 36 -2.08 -14.84 6.07
CA GLN A 36 -2.11 -13.44 6.54
C GLN A 36 -3.04 -12.55 5.71
N GLU A 37 -3.70 -13.08 4.69
CA GLU A 37 -4.75 -12.42 3.91
C GLU A 37 -6.15 -12.78 4.42
N MET A 38 -6.42 -12.65 5.71
CA MET A 38 -7.82 -12.63 6.17
C MET A 38 -7.90 -12.03 7.57
N GLN A 39 -8.18 -10.73 7.66
CA GLN A 39 -8.96 -10.03 8.70
C GLN A 39 -8.60 -8.53 8.65
N MET A 40 -9.27 -7.78 7.78
CA MET A 40 -9.22 -6.33 7.83
C MET A 40 -10.22 -5.85 8.88
N LYS A 41 -9.76 -5.59 10.12
CA LYS A 41 -10.56 -4.94 11.18
C LYS A 41 -9.99 -3.53 11.45
N GLY A 42 -10.40 -2.57 10.63
CA GLY A 42 -10.16 -1.14 10.87
C GLY A 42 -8.77 -0.62 10.44
N PRO A 43 -8.56 0.72 10.48
CA PRO A 43 -7.31 1.37 10.03
C PRO A 43 -6.06 0.95 10.82
N THR A 44 -6.25 0.30 11.96
CA THR A 44 -5.20 -0.20 12.85
C THR A 44 -4.56 -1.50 12.37
N ASP A 45 -5.29 -2.31 11.61
CA ASP A 45 -4.88 -3.67 11.23
C ASP A 45 -4.10 -3.73 9.91
N ILE A 46 -3.96 -2.58 9.24
CA ILE A 46 -3.09 -2.45 8.08
C ILE A 46 -1.63 -2.52 8.57
N PRO A 47 -0.74 -3.35 7.98
CA PRO A 47 0.66 -3.36 8.38
C PRO A 47 1.31 -1.99 8.13
N ILE A 48 2.22 -1.57 9.01
CA ILE A 48 2.83 -0.21 8.99
C ILE A 48 3.40 0.15 7.62
N GLN A 49 4.12 -0.78 6.99
CA GLN A 49 4.70 -0.59 5.67
C GLN A 49 3.62 -0.29 4.63
N LYS A 50 2.47 -0.97 4.71
CA LYS A 50 1.34 -0.70 3.81
C LYS A 50 0.73 0.68 4.07
N LYS A 51 0.67 1.13 5.32
CA LYS A 51 0.24 2.51 5.66
C LYS A 51 1.17 3.55 5.01
N ILE A 52 2.48 3.33 5.07
CA ILE A 52 3.48 4.21 4.45
C ILE A 52 3.35 4.21 2.93
N GLU A 53 3.16 3.04 2.31
CA GLU A 53 2.92 2.92 0.87
C GLU A 53 1.68 3.71 0.43
N LEU A 54 0.58 3.62 1.18
CA LEU A 54 -0.66 4.34 0.89
C LEU A 54 -0.44 5.86 0.96
N ILE A 55 0.17 6.37 2.03
CA ILE A 55 0.51 7.80 2.15
C ILE A 55 1.44 8.23 1.00
N THR A 56 2.38 7.38 0.60
CA THR A 56 3.30 7.68 -0.51
C THR A 56 2.56 7.78 -1.83
N ALA A 57 1.60 6.89 -2.08
CA ALA A 57 0.80 6.89 -3.29
C ALA A 57 -0.13 8.11 -3.36
N HIS A 58 -0.64 8.58 -2.21
CA HIS A 58 -1.55 9.73 -2.12
C HIS A 58 -0.84 11.06 -1.80
N LYS A 59 0.48 11.11 -2.00
CA LYS A 59 1.29 12.30 -1.74
C LYS A 59 0.76 13.51 -2.52
N GLY A 60 0.54 14.61 -1.82
CA GLY A 60 -0.01 15.86 -2.37
C GLY A 60 -1.50 15.83 -2.68
N GLN A 61 -2.21 14.73 -2.41
CA GLN A 61 -3.66 14.65 -2.59
C GLN A 61 -4.39 15.15 -1.35
N LEU A 62 -5.52 15.84 -1.58
CA LEU A 62 -6.41 16.29 -0.51
C LEU A 62 -6.86 15.11 0.35
N GLY A 63 -6.80 15.27 1.67
CA GLY A 63 -7.12 14.21 2.62
C GLY A 63 -5.93 13.35 3.04
N GLY A 64 -4.74 13.53 2.45
CA GLY A 64 -3.52 12.82 2.90
C GLY A 64 -3.14 13.13 4.36
N GLY A 65 -3.51 14.30 4.87
CA GLY A 65 -3.40 14.63 6.30
C GLY A 65 -4.35 13.85 7.18
N ASP A 66 -5.58 13.57 6.72
CA ASP A 66 -6.50 12.66 7.39
C ASP A 66 -5.98 11.23 7.44
N GLU A 67 -5.43 10.73 6.33
CA GLU A 67 -4.79 9.42 6.29
C GLU A 67 -3.62 9.33 7.27
N LEU A 68 -2.74 10.34 7.29
CA LEU A 68 -1.63 10.41 8.23
C LEU A 68 -2.12 10.33 9.69
N ARG A 69 -3.15 11.10 10.03
CA ARG A 69 -3.75 11.08 11.37
C ARG A 69 -4.40 9.73 11.67
N ARG A 70 -5.13 9.12 10.74
CA ARG A 70 -5.77 7.80 10.96
C ARG A 70 -4.76 6.67 11.16
N TYR A 71 -3.60 6.77 10.53
CA TYR A 71 -2.57 5.72 10.57
C TYR A 71 -1.58 5.87 11.73
N PHE A 72 -1.30 7.10 12.18
CA PHE A 72 -0.22 7.41 13.11
C PHE A 72 -0.64 8.38 14.24
N PHE A 73 -1.94 8.47 14.56
CA PHE A 73 -2.43 9.30 15.66
C PHE A 73 -1.68 9.01 16.97
N GLY A 74 -1.16 10.05 17.62
CA GLY A 74 -0.43 9.93 18.89
C GLY A 74 1.04 9.50 18.77
N ASP A 75 1.47 9.01 17.60
CA ASP A 75 2.85 8.50 17.40
C ASP A 75 3.76 9.46 16.62
N LEU A 76 3.26 10.66 16.31
CA LEU A 76 3.98 11.68 15.53
C LEU A 76 4.58 12.74 16.44
N LEU A 77 5.88 12.95 16.29
CA LEU A 77 6.64 13.97 17.00
C LEU A 77 7.02 15.10 16.04
N PRO A 78 6.62 16.36 16.29
CA PRO A 78 7.09 17.48 15.49
C PRO A 78 8.60 17.67 15.69
N VAL A 79 9.37 17.70 14.60
CA VAL A 79 10.84 17.83 14.64
C VAL A 79 11.37 19.10 14.00
N ALA A 80 10.64 19.68 13.05
CA ALA A 80 10.98 20.95 12.42
C ALA A 80 9.77 21.54 11.68
N VAL A 81 9.91 22.78 11.23
CA VAL A 81 8.96 23.46 10.34
C VAL A 81 9.77 24.15 9.25
N GLN A 82 9.29 24.12 8.01
CA GLN A 82 9.93 24.82 6.89
C GLN A 82 8.89 25.34 5.88
N PRO A 83 9.27 26.30 5.02
CA PRO A 83 8.46 26.63 3.84
C PRO A 83 8.30 25.41 2.91
N GLY A 84 7.08 25.22 2.40
CA GLY A 84 6.73 24.11 1.52
C GLY A 84 5.22 23.97 1.34
N GLY A 85 4.79 23.18 0.35
CA GLY A 85 3.41 23.06 -0.08
C GLY A 85 2.84 24.44 -0.40
N ALA A 86 1.73 24.78 0.24
CA ALA A 86 1.09 26.09 0.14
C ALA A 86 1.26 26.90 1.43
N GLY A 87 2.51 27.13 1.80
CA GLY A 87 2.89 27.93 2.95
C GLY A 87 3.98 27.22 3.76
N MET A 88 3.59 26.57 4.84
CA MET A 88 4.49 25.89 5.77
C MET A 88 4.15 24.41 5.86
N VAL A 89 5.20 23.59 5.97
CA VAL A 89 5.08 22.17 6.30
C VAL A 89 5.71 21.90 7.66
N VAL A 90 5.03 21.07 8.45
CA VAL A 90 5.53 20.54 9.71
C VAL A 90 6.13 19.17 9.43
N LEU A 91 7.36 18.96 9.86
CA LEU A 91 8.04 17.68 9.76
C LEU A 91 7.66 16.86 10.99
N LEU A 92 6.95 15.77 10.77
CA LEU A 92 6.39 14.89 11.79
C LEU A 92 7.12 13.55 11.74
N TYR A 93 7.91 13.26 12.77
CA TYR A 93 8.70 12.04 12.89
C TYR A 93 7.96 10.97 13.69
N ASN A 94 7.87 9.76 13.17
CA ASN A 94 7.36 8.60 13.88
C ASN A 94 8.53 7.73 14.40
N LYS A 95 8.65 7.60 15.72
CA LYS A 95 9.73 6.85 16.36
C LYS A 95 9.61 5.32 16.16
N ALA A 96 8.40 4.80 16.01
CA ALA A 96 8.14 3.37 15.91
C ALA A 96 8.59 2.77 14.56
N ASN A 97 8.51 3.56 13.48
CA ASN A 97 8.84 3.10 12.13
C ASN A 97 10.01 3.83 11.46
N ASP A 98 10.58 4.85 12.12
CA ASP A 98 11.69 5.64 11.63
C ASP A 98 11.36 6.35 10.30
N TYR A 99 10.21 7.03 10.23
CA TYR A 99 9.86 7.89 9.10
C TYR A 99 9.54 9.31 9.55
N THR A 100 9.90 10.28 8.70
CA THR A 100 9.46 11.67 8.81
C THR A 100 8.53 12.00 7.66
N PHE A 101 7.40 12.63 7.97
CA PHE A 101 6.39 13.11 7.02
C PHE A 101 6.42 14.65 7.00
N ALA A 102 6.44 15.25 5.82
CA ALA A 102 6.24 16.68 5.64
C ALA A 102 4.76 16.95 5.41
N TYR A 103 4.10 17.44 6.45
CA TYR A 103 2.67 17.69 6.48
C TYR A 103 2.37 19.18 6.25
N CYS A 104 1.62 19.49 5.20
CA CYS A 104 1.11 20.84 4.90
C CYS A 104 -0.24 21.04 5.59
N ALA A 105 -0.26 21.86 6.64
CA ALA A 105 -1.47 22.12 7.40
C ALA A 105 -2.52 22.93 6.61
N THR A 106 -2.09 23.75 5.64
CA THR A 106 -3.00 24.62 4.86
C THR A 106 -4.00 23.82 4.01
N TYR A 107 -3.56 22.70 3.44
CA TYR A 107 -4.38 21.86 2.55
C TYR A 107 -4.64 20.46 3.10
N ASP A 108 -4.21 20.17 4.33
CA ASP A 108 -4.34 18.85 4.96
C ASP A 108 -3.77 17.73 4.07
N VAL A 109 -2.52 17.93 3.59
CA VAL A 109 -1.83 16.98 2.69
C VAL A 109 -0.44 16.63 3.18
N VAL A 110 0.02 15.42 2.85
CA VAL A 110 1.43 15.02 3.01
C VAL A 110 2.14 15.25 1.69
N VAL A 111 3.13 16.14 1.66
CA VAL A 111 3.84 16.52 0.41
C VAL A 111 5.16 15.77 0.21
N ALA A 112 5.76 15.29 1.30
CA ALA A 112 6.97 14.49 1.27
C ALA A 112 7.00 13.51 2.44
N LEU A 113 7.79 12.46 2.29
CA LEU A 113 8.14 11.57 3.39
C LEU A 113 9.52 10.95 3.13
N ARG A 114 10.24 10.61 4.19
CA ARG A 114 11.55 9.96 4.10
C ARG A 114 11.79 9.12 5.34
N LYS A 115 12.50 8.01 5.17
CA LYS A 115 13.02 7.22 6.30
C LYS A 115 14.08 8.02 7.07
N GLY A 116 14.14 7.83 8.38
CA GLY A 116 15.00 8.57 9.31
C GLY A 116 14.29 9.74 9.97
N ARG A 117 14.91 10.24 11.04
CA ARG A 117 14.56 11.54 11.66
C ARG A 117 15.13 12.68 10.82
N VAL A 118 14.28 13.30 10.00
CA VAL A 118 14.65 14.37 9.06
C VAL A 118 14.21 15.72 9.61
N THR A 119 15.13 16.68 9.69
CA THR A 119 14.84 18.05 10.16
C THR A 119 14.73 19.06 9.02
N LYS A 120 15.04 18.65 7.78
CA LYS A 120 14.91 19.46 6.58
C LYS A 120 14.74 18.59 5.33
N PHE A 121 13.73 18.90 4.53
CA PHE A 121 13.56 18.39 3.17
C PHE A 121 14.09 19.40 2.15
N GLU A 122 14.50 18.92 0.98
CA GLU A 122 14.85 19.80 -0.13
C GLU A 122 13.61 20.55 -0.61
N PRO A 123 13.73 21.84 -1.00
CA PRO A 123 12.58 22.61 -1.48
C PRO A 123 11.85 21.99 -2.68
N SER A 124 12.52 21.14 -3.45
CA SER A 124 11.91 20.39 -4.56
C SER A 124 11.01 19.24 -4.12
N GLU A 125 11.19 18.72 -2.90
CA GLU A 125 10.43 17.59 -2.37
C GLU A 125 9.13 18.03 -1.71
N VAL A 126 9.09 19.24 -1.15
CA VAL A 126 7.96 19.78 -0.40
C VAL A 126 7.16 20.79 -1.22
N LYS A 127 6.78 20.41 -2.44
CA LYS A 127 5.97 21.25 -3.34
C LYS A 127 4.50 20.86 -3.31
#